data_AF-A0A9E0Z7Y8-F1
#
_entry.id   AF-A0A9E0Z7Y8-F1
#
_cell.length_a   1.000
_cell.length_b   1.000
_cell.length_c   1.000
_cell.angle_alpha   90.00
_cell.angle_beta   90.00
_cell.angle_gamma   90.00
#
_symmetry.space_group_name_H-M   'P 1'
#
loop_
_entity.id
_entity.type
_entity.pdbx_description
1 polymer ?
#
loop_
_entity_poly.entity_id
_entity_poly.type
_entity_poly.pdbx_seq_one_letter_code
_entity_poly.pdbx_strand_id
1 'polypeptide(L)'
;MNREILFKAKREDNGEWVEGYYVFCRKHHYILPILTEAIGYDEREDEWIEIDPDTLCQHTGLTDKSSKKIWENDIVVEKHKGIVTVKYRVVFDLEEGAWMLETKSGARYGIGAVNQRNYEDCGNIFDNSKLLEVE
;
A
#
# COMPACT_ATOMS: atom_id res chain seq x y z
N MET A 1 12.33 -16.55 -7.42
CA MET A 1 12.02 -15.58 -6.35
C MET A 1 10.56 -15.75 -6.00
N ASN A 2 10.22 -15.84 -4.71
CA ASN A 2 8.84 -15.88 -4.25
C ASN A 2 8.38 -14.44 -4.00
N ARG A 3 7.20 -14.08 -4.51
CA ARG A 3 6.57 -12.80 -4.21
C ARG A 3 5.79 -12.92 -2.90
N GLU A 4 6.01 -12.01 -1.98
CA GLU A 4 5.19 -11.90 -0.77
C GLU A 4 3.81 -11.33 -1.10
N ILE A 5 2.77 -11.91 -0.50
CA ILE A 5 1.40 -11.41 -0.60
C ILE A 5 1.01 -10.88 0.77
N LEU A 6 1.17 -9.56 0.93
CA LEU A 6 0.91 -8.84 2.17
C LEU A 6 -0.17 -7.79 1.94
N PHE A 7 -0.86 -7.47 3.03
CA PHE A 7 -1.88 -6.45 3.08
C PHE A 7 -1.65 -5.52 4.27
N LYS A 8 -2.15 -4.29 4.16
CA LYS A 8 -2.31 -3.37 5.28
C LYS A 8 -3.71 -2.78 5.26
N ALA A 9 -4.25 -2.47 6.44
CA ALA A 9 -5.54 -1.79 6.61
C ALA A 9 -5.58 -1.09 7.97
N LYS A 10 -6.53 -0.17 8.14
CA LYS A 10 -6.83 0.42 9.44
C LYS A 10 -7.70 -0.51 10.26
N ARG A 11 -7.42 -0.58 11.55
CA ARG A 11 -8.20 -1.36 12.52
C ARG A 11 -9.55 -0.70 12.79
N GLU A 12 -10.59 -1.50 12.98
CA GLU A 12 -11.93 -1.02 13.37
C GLU A 12 -11.94 -0.38 14.77
N ASP A 13 -11.11 -0.89 15.68
CA ASP A 13 -11.17 -0.51 17.09
C ASP A 13 -10.47 0.82 17.42
N ASN A 14 -9.36 1.15 16.74
CA ASN A 14 -8.57 2.33 17.04
C ASN A 14 -8.09 3.14 15.81
N GLY A 15 -8.37 2.66 14.60
CA GLY A 15 -7.97 3.34 13.35
C GLY A 15 -6.48 3.33 13.04
N GLU A 16 -5.64 2.63 13.82
CA GLU A 16 -4.22 2.45 13.52
C GLU A 16 -4.03 1.47 12.36
N TRP A 17 -2.89 1.54 11.67
CA TRP A 17 -2.56 0.59 10.60
C TRP A 17 -2.03 -0.73 11.17
N VAL A 18 -2.46 -1.83 10.58
CA VAL A 18 -1.90 -3.18 10.80
C VAL A 18 -1.46 -3.78 9.48
N GLU A 19 -0.31 -4.45 9.45
CA GLU A 19 0.22 -5.19 8.30
C GLU A 19 0.19 -6.70 8.53
N GLY A 20 -0.16 -7.47 7.51
CA GLY A 20 -0.13 -8.93 7.59
C GLY A 20 -0.88 -9.64 6.47
N TYR A 21 -1.45 -10.80 6.79
CA TYR A 21 -2.23 -11.60 5.84
C TYR A 21 -3.71 -11.27 5.96
N TYR A 22 -4.34 -10.95 4.83
CA TYR A 22 -5.77 -10.69 4.77
C TYR A 22 -6.57 -11.98 4.85
N VAL A 23 -7.60 -12.00 5.70
CA VAL A 23 -8.54 -13.10 5.87
C VAL A 23 -9.97 -12.59 5.86
N PHE A 24 -10.81 -13.20 5.04
CA PHE A 24 -12.26 -13.01 5.09
C PHE A 24 -12.90 -14.23 5.75
N CYS A 25 -13.45 -14.04 6.96
CA CYS A 25 -14.04 -15.13 7.73
C CYS A 25 -15.32 -14.66 8.39
N ARG A 26 -16.36 -15.50 8.37
CA ARG A 26 -17.67 -15.22 9.00
C ARG A 26 -18.29 -13.87 8.60
N LYS A 27 -18.02 -13.39 7.39
CA LYS A 27 -18.45 -12.08 6.84
C LYS A 27 -17.76 -10.85 7.45
N HIS A 28 -16.64 -11.05 8.13
CA HIS A 28 -15.78 -9.99 8.66
C HIS A 28 -14.42 -10.02 7.96
N HIS A 29 -13.75 -8.87 7.97
CA HIS A 29 -12.45 -8.66 7.36
C HIS A 29 -11.40 -8.57 8.46
N TYR A 30 -10.31 -9.34 8.32
CA TYR A 30 -9.24 -9.38 9.29
C TYR A 30 -7.88 -9.25 8.63
N ILE A 31 -6.93 -8.71 9.39
CA ILE A 31 -5.50 -8.89 9.15
C ILE A 31 -4.92 -9.74 10.28
N LEU A 32 -4.20 -10.79 9.89
CA LEU A 32 -3.36 -11.59 10.78
C LEU A 32 -1.95 -10.98 10.78
N PRO A 33 -1.52 -10.30 11.86
CA PRO A 33 -0.24 -9.62 11.90
C PRO A 33 0.94 -10.59 11.77
N ILE A 34 2.02 -10.13 11.16
CA ILE A 34 3.28 -10.87 11.13
C ILE A 34 4.06 -10.54 12.40
N LEU A 35 3.99 -11.41 13.41
CA LEU A 35 4.69 -11.20 14.67
C LEU A 35 6.19 -11.50 14.58
N THR A 36 6.58 -12.57 13.86
CA THR A 36 7.99 -12.88 13.55
C THR A 36 8.11 -13.71 12.26
N GLU A 37 9.22 -13.58 11.54
CA GLU A 37 9.53 -14.43 10.37
C GLU A 37 9.74 -15.91 10.75
N ALA A 38 10.08 -16.20 12.02
CA ALA A 38 10.47 -17.53 12.48
C ALA A 38 9.31 -18.43 12.92
N ILE A 39 8.20 -17.84 13.38
CA ILE A 39 7.11 -18.61 14.03
C ILE A 39 6.04 -19.04 13.01
N GLY A 40 5.95 -18.40 11.85
CA GLY A 40 4.86 -18.67 10.89
C GLY A 40 3.49 -18.34 11.49
N TYR A 41 2.42 -18.89 10.90
CA TYR A 41 1.05 -18.78 11.42
C TYR A 41 1.00 -19.24 12.88
N ASP A 42 0.63 -18.36 13.81
CA ASP A 42 0.17 -18.78 15.13
C ASP A 42 -1.37 -18.73 15.12
N GLU A 43 -2.00 -19.86 15.40
CA GLU A 43 -3.44 -20.12 15.26
C GLU A 43 -4.27 -19.48 16.40
N ARG A 44 -3.68 -18.54 17.15
CA ARG A 44 -4.35 -17.92 18.29
C ARG A 44 -5.40 -16.94 17.77
N GLU A 45 -6.67 -17.28 18.01
CA GLU A 45 -7.85 -16.46 17.69
C GLU A 45 -7.77 -15.02 18.25
N ASP A 46 -6.91 -14.78 19.25
CA ASP A 46 -6.64 -13.46 19.83
C ASP A 46 -5.72 -12.56 18.99
N GLU A 47 -5.21 -13.04 17.85
CA GLU A 47 -4.31 -12.31 16.97
C GLU A 47 -4.98 -11.79 15.68
N TRP A 48 -6.26 -12.12 15.44
CA TRP A 48 -6.97 -11.64 14.25
C TRP A 48 -7.49 -10.23 14.51
N ILE A 49 -6.92 -9.27 13.80
CA ILE A 49 -7.30 -7.87 13.98
C ILE A 49 -8.38 -7.54 12.96
N GLU A 50 -9.58 -7.19 13.44
CA GLU A 50 -10.67 -6.73 12.58
C GLU A 50 -10.33 -5.36 11.98
N ILE A 51 -10.57 -5.21 10.68
CA ILE A 51 -10.13 -4.05 9.89
C ILE A 51 -11.27 -3.43 9.11
N ASP A 52 -11.15 -2.13 8.84
CA ASP A 52 -12.00 -1.39 7.92
C ASP A 52 -11.64 -1.81 6.47
N PRO A 53 -12.52 -2.54 5.77
CA PRO A 53 -12.24 -3.04 4.43
C PRO A 53 -12.05 -1.93 3.39
N ASP A 54 -12.57 -0.72 3.62
CA ASP A 54 -12.40 0.42 2.69
C ASP A 54 -10.96 0.96 2.69
N THR A 55 -10.17 0.58 3.70
CA THR A 55 -8.76 0.97 3.84
C THR A 55 -7.77 -0.13 3.44
N LEU A 56 -8.27 -1.28 2.97
CA LEU A 56 -7.46 -2.43 2.63
C LEU A 56 -6.58 -2.13 1.39
N CYS A 57 -5.28 -2.34 1.55
CA CYS A 57 -4.29 -2.15 0.50
C CYS A 57 -3.40 -3.37 0.36
N GLN A 58 -3.14 -3.80 -0.88
CA GLN A 58 -2.17 -4.86 -1.16
C GLN A 58 -0.76 -4.29 -1.34
N HIS A 59 0.26 -5.01 -0.86
CA HIS A 59 1.66 -4.71 -1.16
C HIS A 59 1.95 -4.93 -2.64
N THR A 60 2.58 -3.96 -3.28
CA THR A 60 2.93 -4.04 -4.71
C THR A 60 4.06 -5.03 -4.99
N GLY A 61 4.77 -5.52 -3.97
CA GLY A 61 6.01 -6.30 -4.13
C GLY A 61 7.23 -5.43 -4.43
N LEU A 62 7.07 -4.10 -4.46
CA LEU A 62 8.13 -3.13 -4.68
C LEU A 62 8.42 -2.36 -3.39
N THR A 63 9.61 -1.78 -3.35
CA THR A 63 10.03 -0.84 -2.31
C THR A 63 10.54 0.45 -2.93
N ASP A 64 10.43 1.55 -2.21
CA ASP A 64 11.09 2.80 -2.58
C ASP A 64 12.62 2.73 -2.33
N LYS A 65 13.30 3.85 -2.52
CA LYS A 65 14.76 3.96 -2.34
C LYS A 65 15.23 3.81 -0.90
N SER A 66 14.33 4.01 0.06
CA SER A 66 14.57 3.83 1.48
C SER A 66 14.17 2.44 1.97
N SER A 67 13.95 1.50 1.03
CA SER A 67 13.49 0.13 1.29
C SER A 67 12.11 0.07 1.96
N LYS A 68 11.31 1.15 1.88
CA LYS A 68 9.94 1.15 2.38
C LYS A 68 9.03 0.46 1.37
N LYS A 69 8.18 -0.46 1.83
CA LYS A 69 7.18 -1.13 0.99
C LYS A 69 6.25 -0.10 0.36
N ILE A 70 5.96 -0.27 -0.93
CA ILE A 70 4.97 0.53 -1.65
C ILE A 70 3.67 -0.27 -1.70
N TRP A 71 2.60 0.33 -1.23
CA TRP A 71 1.28 -0.26 -1.14
C TRP A 71 0.33 0.36 -2.16
N GLU A 72 -0.73 -0.36 -2.48
CA GLU A 72 -1.90 0.24 -3.11
C GLU A 72 -2.34 1.49 -2.32
N ASN A 73 -2.78 2.52 -3.04
CA ASN A 73 -3.22 3.80 -2.49
C ASN A 73 -2.15 4.65 -1.79
N ASP A 74 -0.89 4.24 -1.81
CA ASP A 74 0.21 5.14 -1.45
C ASP A 74 0.35 6.25 -2.49
N ILE A 75 0.89 7.38 -2.04
CA ILE A 75 1.18 8.56 -2.85
C ILE A 75 2.69 8.62 -3.01
N VAL A 76 3.16 8.42 -4.23
CA VAL A 76 4.59 8.52 -4.56
C VAL A 76 4.85 9.81 -5.31
N VAL A 77 6.02 10.41 -5.06
CA VAL A 77 6.40 11.69 -5.68
C VAL A 77 7.63 11.54 -6.56
N GLU A 78 7.60 12.13 -7.74
CA GLU A 78 8.78 12.31 -8.58
C GLU A 78 9.44 13.63 -8.18
N LYS A 79 10.75 13.60 -7.91
CA LYS A 79 11.54 14.80 -7.59
C LYS A 79 12.58 15.09 -8.67
N HIS A 80 12.61 16.32 -9.16
CA HIS A 80 13.69 16.85 -9.99
C HIS A 80 14.49 17.90 -9.20
N LYS A 81 15.78 17.65 -8.97
CA LYS A 81 16.66 18.52 -8.16
C LYS A 81 16.10 18.88 -6.78
N GLY A 82 15.41 17.92 -6.14
CA GLY A 82 14.81 18.09 -4.81
C GLY A 82 13.42 18.74 -4.81
N ILE A 83 12.91 19.18 -5.96
CA ILE A 83 11.57 19.77 -6.11
C ILE A 83 10.61 18.68 -6.57
N VAL A 84 9.47 18.54 -5.88
CA VAL A 84 8.39 17.63 -6.30
C VAL A 84 7.82 18.14 -7.62
N THR A 85 7.87 17.32 -8.66
CA THR A 85 7.36 17.67 -9.99
C THR A 85 6.00 17.05 -10.26
N VAL A 86 5.79 15.81 -9.82
CA VAL A 86 4.53 15.09 -10.03
C VAL A 86 4.26 14.19 -8.84
N LYS A 87 2.97 14.01 -8.53
CA LYS A 87 2.48 13.09 -7.52
C LYS A 87 1.57 12.05 -8.17
N TYR A 88 1.69 10.82 -7.71
CA TYR A 88 0.93 9.70 -8.24
C TYR A 88 0.32 8.90 -7.10
N ARG A 89 -0.90 8.42 -7.30
CA ARG A 89 -1.50 7.37 -6.49
C ARG A 89 -1.11 6.02 -7.09
N VAL A 90 -0.75 5.06 -6.25
CA VAL A 90 -0.53 3.68 -6.67
C VAL A 90 -1.88 2.95 -6.80
N VAL A 91 -2.15 2.36 -7.95
CA VAL A 91 -3.40 1.64 -8.25
C VAL A 91 -3.12 0.33 -8.97
N PHE A 92 -4.00 -0.67 -8.82
CA PHE A 92 -3.99 -1.85 -9.69
C PHE A 92 -4.94 -1.63 -10.86
N ASP A 93 -4.44 -1.73 -12.08
CA ASP A 93 -5.25 -1.66 -13.29
C ASP A 93 -5.65 -3.07 -13.72
N LEU A 94 -6.96 -3.35 -13.75
CA LEU A 94 -7.49 -4.67 -14.10
C LEU A 94 -7.40 -4.98 -15.59
N GLU A 95 -7.42 -3.96 -16.45
CA GLU A 95 -7.32 -4.14 -17.90
C GLU A 95 -5.88 -4.48 -18.30
N GLU A 96 -4.92 -3.80 -17.69
CA GLU A 96 -3.48 -4.05 -17.91
C GLU A 96 -2.94 -5.20 -17.03
N GLY A 97 -3.66 -5.59 -15.99
CA GLY A 97 -3.22 -6.61 -15.02
C GLY A 97 -1.94 -6.22 -14.28
N ALA A 98 -1.75 -4.93 -14.01
CA ALA A 98 -0.50 -4.38 -13.52
C ALA A 98 -0.69 -3.28 -12.46
N TRP A 99 0.31 -3.13 -11.60
CA TRP A 99 0.44 -1.96 -10.74
C TRP A 99 0.82 -0.73 -11.58
N MET A 100 0.10 0.37 -11.38
CA MET A 100 0.21 1.61 -12.12
C MET A 100 0.32 2.81 -11.18
N LEU A 101 0.89 3.90 -11.71
CA LEU A 101 0.92 5.23 -11.13
C LEU A 101 -0.15 6.08 -11.79
N GLU A 102 -1.15 6.51 -11.03
CA GLU A 102 -2.25 7.34 -11.50
C GLU A 102 -2.05 8.80 -11.03
N THR A 103 -2.04 9.72 -11.98
CA THR A 103 -2.04 11.17 -11.70
C THR A 103 -3.45 11.65 -11.33
N LYS A 104 -3.56 12.85 -10.74
CA LYS A 104 -4.87 13.47 -10.44
C LYS A 104 -5.78 13.60 -11.68
N SER A 105 -5.22 13.75 -12.88
CA SER A 105 -5.98 13.85 -14.13
C SER A 105 -6.44 12.49 -14.67
N GLY A 106 -6.07 11.39 -14.01
CA GLY A 106 -6.39 10.01 -14.43
C GLY A 106 -5.41 9.41 -15.43
N ALA A 107 -4.32 10.11 -15.79
CA ALA A 107 -3.28 9.51 -16.62
C ALA A 107 -2.52 8.44 -15.82
N ARG A 108 -2.34 7.26 -16.44
CA ARG A 108 -1.71 6.09 -15.83
C ARG A 108 -0.38 5.74 -16.48
N TYR A 109 0.59 5.34 -15.66
CA TYR A 109 1.93 4.94 -16.08
C TYR A 109 2.34 3.66 -15.36
N GLY A 110 3.05 2.77 -16.04
CA GLY A 110 3.55 1.54 -15.39
C GLY A 110 4.42 1.83 -14.18
N ILE A 111 4.18 1.14 -13.06
CA ILE A 111 4.94 1.32 -11.81
C ILE A 111 6.43 0.95 -11.97
N GLY A 112 6.82 0.24 -13.03
CA GLY A 112 8.21 -0.09 -13.33
C GLY A 112 9.13 1.14 -13.46
N ALA A 113 8.55 2.33 -13.69
CA ALA A 113 9.29 3.59 -13.65
C ALA A 113 9.76 3.99 -12.23
N VAL A 114 9.17 3.43 -11.17
CA VAL A 114 9.42 3.79 -9.77
C VAL A 114 10.88 3.58 -9.36
N ASN A 115 11.49 2.48 -9.80
CA ASN A 115 12.90 2.22 -9.53
C ASN A 115 13.85 3.11 -10.33
N GLN A 116 13.37 3.72 -11.42
CA GLN A 116 14.21 4.51 -12.32
C GLN A 116 14.24 6.00 -11.96
N ARG A 117 13.24 6.54 -11.25
CA ARG A 117 13.10 8.00 -11.06
C ARG A 117 12.82 8.44 -9.63
N ASN A 118 13.81 8.37 -8.72
CA ASN A 118 13.79 9.08 -7.42
C ASN A 118 12.42 9.16 -6.71
N TYR A 119 11.64 8.06 -6.68
CA TYR A 119 10.35 8.09 -6.03
C TYR A 119 10.51 7.88 -4.54
N GLU A 120 9.82 8.71 -3.78
CA GLU A 120 9.73 8.63 -2.32
C GLU A 120 8.25 8.50 -1.96
N ASP A 121 7.93 7.55 -1.07
CA ASP A 121 6.60 7.47 -0.48
C ASP A 121 6.38 8.67 0.46
N CYS A 122 5.28 9.40 0.26
CA CYS A 122 4.93 10.59 1.04
C CYS A 122 3.66 10.43 1.87
N GLY A 123 3.06 9.24 1.88
CA GLY A 123 1.82 8.96 2.59
C GLY A 123 0.82 8.19 1.73
N ASN A 124 -0.43 8.17 2.16
CA ASN A 124 -1.51 7.45 1.45
C ASN A 124 -2.77 8.30 1.38
N ILE A 125 -3.72 7.91 0.54
CA ILE A 125 -4.96 8.69 0.36
C ILE A 125 -5.85 8.75 1.61
N PHE A 126 -5.73 7.81 2.55
CA PHE A 126 -6.58 7.73 3.74
C PHE A 126 -6.12 8.70 4.82
N ASP A 127 -4.81 8.83 5.03
CA ASP A 127 -4.23 9.75 6.01
C ASP A 127 -3.90 11.12 5.41
N ASN A 128 -3.69 11.15 4.09
CA ASN A 128 -3.12 12.30 3.40
C ASN A 128 -3.84 12.58 2.07
N SER A 129 -5.16 12.47 2.02
CA SER A 129 -5.99 12.72 0.82
C SER A 129 -5.64 14.02 0.08
N LYS A 130 -5.31 15.08 0.82
CA LYS A 130 -4.93 16.40 0.27
C LYS A 130 -3.56 16.42 -0.41
N LEU A 131 -2.69 15.43 -0.20
CA LEU A 131 -1.38 15.42 -0.84
C LEU A 131 -1.47 15.29 -2.35
N LEU A 132 -2.49 14.60 -2.89
CA LEU A 132 -2.74 14.54 -4.34
C LEU A 132 -3.28 15.85 -4.92
N GLU A 133 -3.68 16.82 -4.10
CA GLU A 133 -4.34 18.04 -4.57
C GLU A 133 -3.37 19.12 -5.06
N VAL A 134 -2.07 19.00 -4.77
CA VAL A 134 -1.08 20.07 -5.01
C VAL A 134 -0.82 20.24 -6.51
N GLU A 135 -1.22 21.41 -7.03
CA GLU A 135 -0.88 21.97 -8.35
C GLU A 135 0.60 22.37 -8.44
#